data_AF-A0A3A4QFU1-F1
#
_entry.id   AF-A0A3A4QFU1-F1
#
_cell.length_a   1.000
_cell.length_b   1.000
_cell.length_c   1.000
_cell.angle_alpha   90.00
_cell.angle_beta   90.00
_cell.angle_gamma   90.00
#
_symmetry.space_group_name_H-M   'P 1'
#
loop_
_entity.id
_entity.type
_entity.pdbx_description
1 polymer ?
#
loop_
_entity_poly.entity_id
_entity_poly.type
_entity_poly.pdbx_seq_one_letter_code
_entity_poly.pdbx_strand_id
1 'polypeptide(L)'
;MKNLKNLYQNLKKRILNMRYNEPLMLDMLLLTPEIKEVWESKRLLTWDEGDLPVVSPKGLIKLKSMRSSGQDRDDIKNLESIEDED
;
A
#
# COMPACT_ATOMS: atom_id res chain seq x y z
N MET A 1 6.97 -29.68 -8.42
CA MET A 1 5.81 -28.80 -8.13
C MET A 1 5.66 -28.66 -6.63
N LYS A 2 5.89 -27.47 -6.04
CA LYS A 2 5.67 -27.24 -4.61
C LYS A 2 4.16 -27.30 -4.34
N ASN A 3 3.76 -28.13 -3.39
CA ASN A 3 2.36 -28.41 -3.06
C ASN A 3 1.65 -27.14 -2.57
N LEU A 4 0.58 -26.70 -3.27
CA LEU A 4 -0.18 -25.48 -2.96
C LEU A 4 -0.69 -25.45 -1.51
N LYS A 5 -0.97 -26.62 -0.90
CA LYS A 5 -1.37 -26.73 0.51
C LYS A 5 -0.26 -26.27 1.47
N ASN A 6 1.00 -26.46 1.09
CA ASN A 6 2.14 -26.03 1.90
C ASN A 6 2.35 -24.51 1.83
N LEU A 7 1.96 -23.87 0.71
CA LEU A 7 2.03 -22.41 0.57
C LEU A 7 1.02 -21.71 1.50
N TYR A 8 -0.22 -22.22 1.59
CA TYR A 8 -1.25 -21.70 2.49
C TYR A 8 -0.90 -21.85 3.97
N GLN A 9 -0.24 -22.94 4.37
CA GLN A 9 0.16 -23.13 5.76
C GLN A 9 1.35 -22.25 6.18
N ASN A 10 2.23 -21.88 5.25
CA ASN A 10 3.36 -20.98 5.52
C ASN A 10 2.98 -19.49 5.52
N LEU A 11 1.81 -19.13 4.97
CA LEU A 11 1.30 -17.75 4.96
C LEU A 11 0.64 -17.35 6.28
N LYS A 12 0.34 -18.30 7.19
CA LYS A 12 -0.28 -18.03 8.48
C LYS A 12 0.73 -17.55 9.54
N LYS A 13 1.72 -16.74 9.15
CA LYS A 13 2.54 -15.99 10.11
C LYS A 13 1.73 -14.81 10.62
N ARG A 14 1.44 -14.83 11.92
CA ARG A 14 0.72 -13.74 12.59
C ARG A 14 1.66 -12.53 12.64
N ILE A 15 1.36 -11.49 11.86
CA ILE A 15 2.07 -10.22 11.97
C ILE A 15 1.49 -9.52 13.20
N LEU A 16 2.36 -9.22 14.15
CA LEU A 16 2.00 -8.59 15.40
C LEU A 16 2.51 -7.16 15.40
N ASN A 17 1.71 -6.24 15.91
CA ASN A 17 2.23 -4.95 16.33
C ASN A 17 3.22 -5.20 17.48
N MET A 18 4.50 -4.92 17.25
CA MET A 18 5.56 -5.25 18.22
C MET A 18 5.47 -4.45 19.52
N ARG A 19 4.78 -3.31 19.52
CA ARG A 19 4.65 -2.43 20.69
C ARG A 19 3.52 -2.89 21.62
N TYR A 20 2.42 -3.39 21.06
CA TYR A 20 1.21 -3.73 21.82
C TYR A 20 0.89 -5.23 21.84
N ASN A 21 1.65 -6.06 21.12
CA ASN A 21 1.44 -7.50 20.97
C ASN A 21 0.04 -7.87 20.43
N GLU A 22 -0.58 -6.93 19.72
CA GLU A 22 -1.89 -7.07 19.09
C GLU A 22 -1.76 -7.51 17.63
N PRO A 23 -2.77 -8.19 17.07
CA PRO A 23 -2.78 -8.51 15.64
C PRO A 23 -2.66 -7.24 14.79
N LEU A 24 -1.67 -7.22 13.88
CA LEU A 24 -1.57 -6.18 12.86
C LEU A 24 -2.31 -6.66 11.61
N MET A 25 -3.31 -5.90 11.18
CA MET A 25 -3.95 -6.14 9.89
C MET A 25 -3.04 -5.62 8.79
N LEU A 26 -2.76 -6.45 7.79
CA LEU A 26 -1.98 -6.08 6.62
C LEU A 26 -2.76 -6.42 5.37
N ASP A 27 -3.05 -5.39 4.58
CA ASP A 27 -3.57 -5.56 3.23
C ASP A 27 -2.41 -5.59 2.24
N MET A 28 -2.37 -6.64 1.41
CA MET A 28 -1.35 -6.80 0.37
C MET A 28 -2.01 -6.71 -0.99
N LEU A 29 -1.46 -5.87 -1.86
CA LEU A 29 -1.85 -5.80 -3.27
C LEU A 29 -0.82 -6.57 -4.11
N LEU A 30 -1.31 -7.42 -5.00
CA LEU A 30 -0.45 -8.07 -5.98
C LEU A 30 -0.10 -7.06 -7.08
N LEU A 31 1.19 -6.93 -7.39
CA LEU A 31 1.65 -6.10 -8.50
C LEU A 31 1.21 -6.71 -9.83
N THR A 32 0.31 -6.03 -10.53
CA THR A 32 -0.14 -6.38 -11.88
C THR A 32 0.34 -5.35 -12.90
N PRO A 33 0.30 -5.64 -14.22
CA PRO A 33 0.63 -4.66 -15.25
C PRO A 33 -0.16 -3.34 -15.13
N GLU A 34 -1.43 -3.40 -14.72
CA GLU A 34 -2.33 -2.25 -14.61
C GLU A 34 -1.92 -1.26 -13.50
N ILE A 35 -1.25 -1.74 -12.45
CA ILE A 35 -0.79 -0.90 -11.33
C ILE A 35 0.74 -0.80 -11.25
N LYS A 36 1.44 -1.27 -12.29
CA LYS A 36 2.90 -1.26 -12.33
C LYS A 36 3.46 0.16 -12.24
N GLU A 37 2.85 1.10 -12.95
CA GLU A 37 3.23 2.51 -12.93
C GLU A 37 3.16 3.12 -11.53
N VAL A 38 2.16 2.74 -10.72
CA VAL A 38 1.99 3.20 -9.34
C VAL A 38 3.15 2.73 -8.46
N TRP A 39 3.57 1.47 -8.63
CA TRP A 39 4.70 0.91 -7.88
C TRP A 39 6.04 1.52 -8.30
N GLU A 40 6.20 1.85 -9.57
CA GLU A 40 7.42 2.46 -10.10
C GLU A 40 7.54 3.93 -9.69
N SER A 41 6.42 4.64 -9.53
CA SER A 41 6.38 6.03 -9.08
C SER A 41 6.52 6.22 -7.56
N LYS A 42 6.91 5.18 -6.81
CA LYS A 42 7.11 5.29 -5.36
C LYS A 42 8.22 6.29 -5.04
N ARG A 43 8.05 7.04 -3.95
CA ARG A 43 9.01 8.01 -3.43
C ARG A 43 9.60 7.51 -2.12
N LEU A 44 10.86 7.82 -1.86
CA LEU A 44 11.48 7.58 -0.56
C LEU A 44 11.13 8.76 0.35
N LEU A 45 10.56 8.47 1.51
CA LEU A 45 10.38 9.45 2.59
C LEU A 45 11.31 9.08 3.74
N THR A 46 12.09 10.04 4.21
CA THR A 46 12.91 9.88 5.40
C THR A 46 12.04 10.01 6.64
N TRP A 47 12.07 8.99 7.49
CA TRP A 47 11.42 8.95 8.80
C TRP A 47 12.48 8.76 9.89
N ASP A 48 12.11 8.97 11.16
CA ASP A 48 12.97 8.75 12.34
C ASP A 48 13.71 7.39 12.35
N GLU A 49 13.11 6.34 11.77
CA GLU A 49 13.64 4.97 11.74
C GLU A 49 14.27 4.58 10.38
N GLY A 50 14.46 5.56 9.49
CA GLY A 50 15.08 5.40 8.18
C GLY A 50 14.16 5.73 7.00
N ASP A 51 14.67 5.49 5.79
CA ASP A 51 13.94 5.79 4.56
C ASP A 51 12.91 4.70 4.25
N LEU A 52 11.67 5.14 4.01
CA LEU A 52 10.56 4.28 3.65
C LEU A 52 10.09 4.58 2.22
N PRO A 53 10.08 3.58 1.32
CA PRO A 53 9.43 3.74 0.04
C PRO A 53 7.91 3.76 0.21
N VAL A 54 7.28 4.87 -0.19
CA VAL A 54 5.82 5.05 -0.16
C VAL A 54 5.28 5.33 -1.55
N VAL A 55 4.03 4.96 -1.79
CA VAL A 55 3.34 5.32 -3.04
C VAL A 55 3.18 6.84 -3.10
N SER A 56 3.43 7.44 -4.26
CA SER A 56 3.24 8.87 -4.48
C SER A 56 1.75 9.27 -4.40
N PRO A 57 1.42 10.56 -4.17
CA PRO A 57 0.04 11.05 -4.18
C PRO A 57 -0.69 10.68 -5.47
N LYS A 58 -0.07 10.94 -6.62
CA LYS A 58 -0.54 10.52 -7.95
C LYS A 58 -0.82 9.02 -8.05
N GLY A 59 0.09 8.21 -7.53
CA GLY A 59 -0.07 6.76 -7.48
C GLY A 59 -1.27 6.32 -6.62
N LEU A 60 -1.47 6.97 -5.47
CA LEU A 60 -2.62 6.72 -4.59
C LEU A 60 -3.93 7.16 -5.24
N ILE A 61 -3.96 8.31 -5.92
CA ILE A 61 -5.13 8.78 -6.71
C ILE A 61 -5.50 7.74 -7.77
N LYS A 62 -4.50 7.20 -8.50
CA LYS A 62 -4.72 6.15 -9.49
C LYS A 62 -5.37 4.90 -8.87
N LEU A 63 -4.85 4.40 -7.76
CA LEU A 63 -5.43 3.23 -7.08
C LEU A 63 -6.86 3.49 -6.58
N LYS A 64 -7.11 4.68 -6.02
CA LYS A 64 -8.43 5.07 -5.49
C LYS A 64 -9.47 5.24 -6.58
N SER A 65 -9.11 5.86 -7.71
CA SER A 65 -10.00 6.00 -8.86
C SER A 65 -10.43 4.65 -9.45
N MET A 66 -9.55 3.64 -9.43
CA MET A 66 -9.92 2.27 -9.85
C MET A 66 -10.95 1.61 -8.92
N ARG A 67 -10.95 1.95 -7.62
CA ARG A 67 -11.90 1.39 -6.63
C ARG A 67 -13.24 2.14 -6.60
N SER A 68 -13.21 3.46 -6.84
CA SER A 68 -14.38 4.33 -6.97
C SER A 68 -15.42 4.20 -5.84
N SER A 69 -14.97 4.06 -4.58
CA SER A 69 -15.87 4.03 -3.42
C SER A 69 -16.29 5.45 -2.98
N GLY A 70 -17.31 5.56 -2.12
CA GLY A 70 -17.80 6.85 -1.62
C GLY A 70 -16.73 7.66 -0.87
N GLN A 71 -15.85 7.00 -0.11
CA GLN A 71 -14.74 7.63 0.62
C GLN A 71 -13.59 8.06 -0.30
N ASP A 72 -13.42 7.40 -1.45
CA ASP A 72 -12.28 7.66 -2.34
C ASP A 72 -12.33 9.06 -2.97
N ARG A 73 -13.52 9.68 -3.09
CA ARG A 73 -13.65 11.03 -3.68
C ARG A 73 -13.05 12.11 -2.80
N ASP A 74 -13.33 12.08 -1.50
CA ASP A 74 -12.80 13.06 -0.56
C ASP A 74 -11.29 12.86 -0.38
N ASP A 75 -10.83 11.61 -0.34
CA ASP A 75 -9.41 11.27 -0.28
C ASP A 75 -8.64 11.75 -1.52
N ILE A 76 -9.20 11.58 -2.73
CA ILE A 76 -8.58 12.04 -3.98
C ILE A 76 -8.39 13.55 -3.93
N LYS A 77 -9.42 14.31 -3.53
CA LYS A 77 -9.34 15.76 -3.45
C LYS A 77 -8.22 16.22 -2.49
N ASN A 78 -8.07 15.55 -1.36
CA ASN A 78 -6.98 15.86 -0.41
C ASN A 78 -5.59 15.50 -0.98
N LEU A 79 -5.49 14.40 -1.72
CA LEU A 79 -4.23 14.01 -2.37
C LEU A 79 -3.84 14.96 -3.50
N GLU A 80 -4.80 15.47 -4.27
CA GLU A 80 -4.57 16.48 -5.31
C GLU A 80 -3.97 17.77 -4.73
N SER A 81 -4.47 18.25 -3.58
CA SER A 81 -3.88 19.43 -2.93
C SER A 81 -2.44 19.24 -2.43
N ILE A 82 -2.03 17.99 -2.14
CA ILE A 82 -0.65 17.69 -1.72
C ILE A 82 0.28 17.61 -2.93
N GLU A 83 -0.21 17.14 -4.08
CA GLU A 83 0.57 17.10 -5.33
C GLU A 83 0.90 18.50 -5.86
N ASP A 84 0.06 19.50 -5.56
CA ASP A 84 0.27 20.90 -5.95
C ASP A 84 1.28 21.67 -5.06
N GLU A 85 1.70 21.10 -3.93
CA GLU A 85 2.62 21.74 -2.96
C GLU A 85 4.10 21.28 -3.10
N ASP A 86 4.38 20.19 -3.83
CA ASP A 86 5.70 19.58 -4.05
C ASP A 86 6.30 19.96 -5.43
#